data_AF-A0A0H2RYJ6-F1
#
_entry.id   AF-A0A0H2RYJ6-F1
#
_cell.length_a   1.000
_cell.length_b   1.000
_cell.length_c   1.000
_cell.angle_alpha   90.00
_cell.angle_beta   90.00
_cell.angle_gamma   90.00
#
_symmetry.space_group_name_H-M   'P 1'
#
loop_
_entity.id
_entity.type
_entity.pdbx_description
1 polymer ?
#
loop_
_entity_poly.entity_id
_entity_poly.type
_entity_poly.pdbx_seq_one_letter_code
_entity_poly.pdbx_strand_id
1 'polypeptide(L)'
;MQHGAEKDGTRSTEHLPYKFDPYEWSARVVVDKDTLGVPFTVYILITPPSLTSDPLAGKDPLDWIKSKYYSGEVAAMTGFGGRSYGSTNADVSAEIIEGYVSLNEKLKEFIGTLEPEAVEEHLRGHLLWKVGKSGRGENKEVDLSKLPTLEVTVFSAKLKRVRDDIPIPIYEDAVEHPDITKGKQGGTKSQETFS
;
A
#
# COMPACT_ATOMS: atom_id res chain seq x y z
N MET A 1 67.80 0.94 13.31
CA MET A 1 66.98 -0.28 13.18
C MET A 1 65.63 0.00 13.81
N GLN A 2 64.55 -0.34 13.09
CA GLN A 2 63.14 -0.50 13.53
C GLN A 2 62.38 0.76 13.98
N HIS A 3 61.12 1.01 13.61
CA HIS A 3 60.23 0.39 12.62
C HIS A 3 59.17 1.45 12.29
N GLY A 4 59.08 1.85 11.02
CA GLY A 4 57.90 2.51 10.49
C GLY A 4 56.82 1.47 10.20
N ALA A 5 55.59 1.75 10.62
CA ALA A 5 54.40 1.03 10.20
C ALA A 5 53.21 2.01 10.24
N GLU A 6 53.18 2.89 9.24
CA GLU A 6 52.00 3.66 8.91
C GLU A 6 51.04 2.70 8.20
N LYS A 7 50.02 2.22 8.93
CA LYS A 7 48.95 1.42 8.35
C LYS A 7 47.98 2.37 7.66
N ASP A 8 48.20 2.58 6.38
CA ASP A 8 47.22 3.18 5.48
C ASP A 8 46.09 2.16 5.28
N GLY A 9 45.10 2.24 6.16
CA GLY A 9 43.88 1.45 6.08
C GLY A 9 42.90 2.13 5.14
N THR A 10 43.12 2.01 3.83
CA THR A 10 42.09 2.29 2.82
C THR A 10 40.89 1.40 3.11
N ARG A 11 39.91 1.98 3.80
CA ARG A 11 38.58 1.40 4.00
C ARG A 11 37.93 1.40 2.62
N SER A 12 38.05 0.27 1.92
CA SER A 12 37.25 -0.05 0.74
C SER A 12 35.80 0.20 1.10
N THR A 13 35.25 1.31 0.63
CA THR A 13 33.81 1.52 0.61
C THR A 13 33.35 0.79 -0.63
N GLU A 14 33.12 -0.52 -0.52
CA GLU A 14 32.28 -1.24 -1.46
C GLU A 14 30.92 -0.56 -1.44
N HIS A 15 30.77 0.46 -2.30
CA HIS A 15 29.48 0.95 -2.72
C HIS A 15 28.85 -0.22 -3.45
N LEU A 16 28.09 -1.04 -2.73
CA LEU A 16 27.12 -1.91 -3.38
C LEU A 16 26.33 -0.99 -4.31
N PRO A 17 26.35 -1.21 -5.64
CA PRO A 17 25.67 -0.33 -6.55
C PRO A 17 24.19 -0.41 -6.18
N TYR A 18 23.66 0.66 -5.58
CA TYR A 18 22.23 0.79 -5.37
C TYR A 18 21.60 0.69 -6.75
N LYS A 19 20.99 -0.46 -7.04
CA LYS A 19 20.33 -0.72 -8.32
C LYS A 19 19.15 0.23 -8.38
N PHE A 20 19.24 1.19 -9.28
CA PHE A 20 18.20 2.17 -9.48
C PHE A 20 16.98 1.49 -10.10
N ASP A 21 15.85 1.55 -9.40
CA ASP A 21 14.57 1.15 -9.96
C ASP A 21 13.91 2.35 -10.62
N PRO A 22 13.59 2.28 -11.92
CA PRO A 22 13.05 3.43 -12.64
C PRO A 22 11.55 3.64 -12.40
N TYR A 23 10.91 2.85 -11.54
CA TYR A 23 9.48 2.96 -11.27
C TYR A 23 9.16 2.81 -9.78
N GLU A 24 8.25 3.63 -9.29
CA GLU A 24 7.60 3.47 -7.99
C GLU A 24 6.14 3.10 -8.20
N TRP A 25 5.70 2.00 -7.58
CA TRP A 25 4.32 1.54 -7.58
C TRP A 25 3.72 1.66 -6.18
N SER A 26 2.54 2.24 -6.10
CA SER A 26 1.82 2.40 -4.83
C SER A 26 0.33 2.11 -4.98
N ALA A 27 -0.28 1.62 -3.91
CA ALA A 27 -1.72 1.60 -3.74
C ALA A 27 -2.14 2.78 -2.86
N ARG A 28 -2.98 3.66 -3.38
CA ARG A 28 -3.70 4.69 -2.62
C ARG A 28 -4.96 4.07 -2.04
N VAL A 29 -5.20 4.32 -0.77
CA VAL A 29 -6.42 3.93 -0.06
C VAL A 29 -7.13 5.20 0.40
N VAL A 30 -8.38 5.35 0.00
CA VAL A 30 -9.28 6.42 0.43
C VAL A 30 -10.49 5.79 1.11
N VAL A 31 -10.86 6.25 2.30
CA VAL A 31 -12.05 5.73 3.01
C VAL A 31 -12.55 6.73 4.04
N ASP A 32 -13.86 6.77 4.28
CA ASP A 32 -14.42 7.46 5.45
C ASP A 32 -14.10 6.68 6.72
N LYS A 33 -13.27 7.26 7.58
CA LYS A 33 -12.79 6.58 8.79
C LYS A 33 -13.89 6.34 9.82
N ASP A 34 -14.99 7.09 9.76
CA ASP A 34 -16.09 6.99 10.72
C ASP A 34 -17.18 6.00 10.27
N THR A 35 -17.07 5.43 9.07
CA THR A 35 -18.07 4.54 8.49
C THR A 35 -18.40 3.33 9.38
N LEU A 36 -17.41 2.76 10.07
CA LEU A 36 -17.62 1.60 10.96
C LEU A 36 -17.89 1.98 12.43
N GLY A 37 -17.73 3.26 12.80
CA GLY A 37 -17.85 3.74 14.19
C GLY A 37 -16.82 3.16 15.17
N VAL A 38 -15.82 2.42 14.68
CA VAL A 38 -14.71 1.85 15.44
C VAL A 38 -13.45 1.91 14.58
N PRO A 39 -12.25 1.93 15.18
CA PRO A 39 -11.01 1.85 14.41
C PRO A 39 -10.93 0.57 13.57
N PHE A 40 -10.37 0.69 12.38
CA PHE A 40 -10.12 -0.42 11.47
C PHE A 40 -8.86 -0.18 10.66
N THR A 41 -8.36 -1.22 10.00
CA THR A 41 -7.16 -1.18 9.18
C THR A 41 -7.46 -1.79 7.82
N VAL A 42 -7.09 -1.09 6.76
CA VAL A 42 -7.12 -1.60 5.37
C VAL A 42 -5.74 -2.18 5.07
N TYR A 43 -5.68 -3.47 4.81
CA TYR A 43 -4.47 -4.21 4.48
C TYR A 43 -4.35 -4.35 2.97
N ILE A 44 -3.17 -4.06 2.43
CA ILE A 44 -2.83 -4.27 1.02
C ILE A 44 -1.93 -5.50 0.90
N LEU A 45 -2.34 -6.42 0.05
CA LEU A 45 -1.74 -7.74 -0.10
C LEU A 45 -1.44 -8.00 -1.58
N ILE A 46 -0.28 -8.59 -1.87
CA ILE A 46 0.07 -9.06 -3.21
C ILE A 46 0.37 -10.55 -3.12
N THR A 47 -0.18 -11.34 -4.05
CA THR A 47 0.06 -12.78 -4.12
C THR A 47 0.98 -13.12 -5.29
N PRO A 48 1.78 -14.21 -5.24
CA PRO A 48 2.57 -14.64 -6.37
C PRO A 48 1.67 -15.13 -7.54
N PRO A 49 2.18 -15.09 -8.79
CA PRO A 49 1.44 -15.54 -9.98
C PRO A 49 0.89 -16.97 -9.91
N SER A 50 1.51 -17.83 -9.09
CA SER A 50 1.12 -19.22 -8.92
C SER A 50 -0.15 -19.45 -8.09
N LEU A 51 -0.67 -18.42 -7.42
CA LEU A 51 -1.89 -18.52 -6.61
C LEU A 51 -3.11 -18.03 -7.37
N THR A 52 -4.16 -18.85 -7.40
CA THR A 52 -5.42 -18.55 -8.12
C THR A 52 -6.60 -18.26 -7.18
N SER A 53 -6.39 -18.28 -5.86
CA SER A 53 -7.41 -18.04 -4.84
C SER A 53 -6.81 -17.29 -3.64
N ASP A 54 -7.64 -16.56 -2.89
CA ASP A 54 -7.23 -15.85 -1.66
C ASP A 54 -6.69 -16.85 -0.61
N PRO A 55 -5.37 -16.88 -0.33
CA PRO A 55 -4.77 -17.79 0.63
C PRO A 55 -5.06 -17.40 2.09
N LEU A 56 -5.64 -16.22 2.32
CA LEU A 56 -5.94 -15.65 3.63
C LEU A 56 -7.45 -15.59 3.91
N ALA A 57 -8.27 -16.25 3.08
CA ALA A 57 -9.71 -16.35 3.30
C ALA A 57 -10.01 -16.99 4.67
N GLY A 58 -10.82 -16.32 5.49
CA GLY A 58 -11.21 -16.80 6.82
C GLY A 58 -10.09 -16.83 7.86
N LYS A 59 -8.93 -16.22 7.58
CA LYS A 59 -7.85 -16.07 8.57
C LYS A 59 -8.07 -14.85 9.46
N ASP A 60 -7.48 -14.88 10.65
CA ASP A 60 -7.50 -13.73 11.56
C ASP A 60 -6.74 -12.56 10.92
N PRO A 61 -7.23 -11.30 11.03
CA PRO A 61 -6.50 -10.14 10.54
C PRO A 61 -5.02 -10.06 10.95
N LEU A 62 -4.66 -10.54 12.14
CA LEU A 62 -3.27 -10.59 12.59
C LEU A 62 -2.40 -11.57 11.79
N ASP A 63 -3.00 -12.60 11.19
CA ASP A 63 -2.29 -13.53 10.30
C ASP A 63 -1.97 -12.88 8.96
N TRP A 64 -2.75 -11.88 8.53
CA TRP A 64 -2.50 -11.16 7.28
C TRP A 64 -1.22 -10.34 7.36
N ILE A 65 -1.01 -9.62 8.48
CA ILE A 65 0.20 -8.82 8.74
C ILE A 65 1.46 -9.70 8.72
N LYS A 66 1.36 -10.91 9.27
CA LYS A 66 2.46 -11.88 9.33
C LYS A 66 2.65 -12.64 8.01
N SER A 67 1.71 -12.51 7.07
CA SER A 67 1.76 -13.24 5.82
C SER A 67 2.89 -12.70 4.94
N LYS A 68 3.49 -13.59 4.14
CA LYS A 68 4.43 -13.18 3.09
C LYS A 68 3.80 -12.31 2.00
N TYR A 69 2.47 -12.21 1.97
CA TYR A 69 1.71 -11.44 0.97
C TYR A 69 1.51 -9.97 1.41
N TYR A 70 1.80 -9.65 2.66
CA TYR A 70 1.63 -8.31 3.22
C TYR A 70 2.54 -7.27 2.55
N SER A 71 1.93 -6.25 1.94
CA SER A 71 2.65 -5.11 1.34
C SER A 71 2.62 -3.87 2.24
N GLY A 72 1.60 -3.72 3.06
CA GLY A 72 1.42 -2.58 3.95
C GLY A 72 -0.04 -2.37 4.35
N GLU A 73 -0.30 -1.28 5.07
CA GLU A 73 -1.62 -0.99 5.61
C GLU A 73 -1.89 0.51 5.75
N VAL A 74 -3.18 0.86 5.80
CA VAL A 74 -3.68 2.19 6.15
C VAL A 74 -4.66 2.05 7.31
N ALA A 75 -4.32 2.67 8.45
CA ALA A 75 -5.13 2.61 9.67
C ALA A 75 -6.12 3.77 9.74
N ALA A 76 -7.39 3.45 9.91
CA ALA A 76 -8.47 4.38 10.19
C ALA A 76 -8.70 4.50 11.69
N MET A 77 -8.12 5.55 12.29
CA MET A 77 -8.32 5.86 13.70
C MET A 77 -9.51 6.82 13.87
N THR A 78 -10.58 6.32 14.48
CA THR A 78 -11.72 7.15 14.92
C THR A 78 -11.36 7.84 16.24
N GLY A 79 -11.57 9.15 16.34
CA GLY A 79 -11.41 9.87 17.61
C GLY A 79 -12.50 9.50 18.62
N PHE A 80 -12.23 9.68 19.92
CA PHE A 80 -13.21 9.47 21.01
C PHE A 80 -14.48 10.35 20.92
N GLY A 81 -14.57 11.27 19.96
CA GLY A 81 -15.74 12.12 19.69
C GLY A 81 -16.58 11.72 18.48
N GLY A 82 -16.17 10.70 17.71
CA GLY A 82 -16.91 10.25 16.53
C GLY A 82 -18.19 9.53 16.93
N ARG A 83 -19.34 10.19 16.75
CA ARG A 83 -20.71 9.66 16.83
C ARG A 83 -21.31 9.36 18.22
N SER A 84 -20.55 9.28 19.32
CA SER A 84 -21.10 8.79 20.62
C SER A 84 -21.09 9.76 21.82
N TYR A 85 -20.89 11.07 21.63
CA TYR A 85 -21.06 12.04 22.73
C TYR A 85 -22.04 13.16 22.37
N GLY A 86 -23.33 12.81 22.39
CA GLY A 86 -24.43 13.64 22.90
C GLY A 86 -24.40 15.17 22.72
N SER A 87 -24.01 15.71 21.56
CA SER A 87 -24.33 17.10 21.24
C SER A 87 -24.77 17.26 19.79
N THR A 88 -25.92 17.90 19.70
CA THR A 88 -26.77 18.24 18.58
C THR A 88 -26.10 19.16 17.54
N ASN A 89 -26.40 18.92 16.26
CA ASN A 89 -26.40 19.91 15.17
C ASN A 89 -25.06 20.37 14.55
N ALA A 90 -24.02 19.55 14.54
CA ALA A 90 -22.96 19.72 13.55
C ALA A 90 -23.26 18.80 12.36
N ASP A 91 -23.35 19.35 11.15
CA ASP A 91 -23.21 18.58 9.91
C ASP A 91 -21.82 17.92 9.95
N VAL A 92 -21.76 16.67 10.44
CA VAL A 92 -20.51 15.93 10.50
C VAL A 92 -20.21 15.43 9.09
N SER A 93 -19.53 16.25 8.30
CA SER A 93 -18.96 15.84 7.02
C SER A 93 -18.15 14.57 7.21
N ALA A 94 -18.30 13.59 6.30
CA ALA A 94 -17.51 12.36 6.30
C ALA A 94 -16.02 12.70 6.45
N GLU A 95 -15.35 12.10 7.45
CA GLU A 95 -13.93 12.34 7.65
C GLU A 95 -13.13 11.33 6.82
N ILE A 96 -12.79 11.75 5.60
CA ILE A 96 -12.03 10.93 4.66
C ILE A 96 -10.58 10.88 5.10
N ILE A 97 -10.04 9.68 5.21
CA ILE A 97 -8.60 9.45 5.30
C ILE A 97 -8.05 9.01 3.97
N GLU A 98 -6.77 9.29 3.78
CA GLU A 98 -6.00 8.90 2.61
C GLU A 98 -4.63 8.39 3.05
N GLY A 99 -4.20 7.27 2.47
CA GLY A 99 -2.88 6.69 2.73
C GLY A 99 -2.33 5.97 1.50
N TYR A 100 -1.01 5.75 1.48
CA TYR A 100 -0.29 5.14 0.38
C TYR A 100 0.54 3.96 0.88
N VAL A 101 0.49 2.84 0.16
CA VAL A 101 1.27 1.64 0.43
C VAL A 101 2.18 1.38 -0.76
N SER A 102 3.50 1.33 -0.55
CA SER A 102 4.43 0.91 -1.60
C SER A 102 4.24 -0.57 -1.93
N LEU A 103 4.28 -0.89 -3.23
CA LEU A 103 4.11 -2.25 -3.77
C LEU A 103 5.44 -2.84 -4.26
N ASN A 104 6.48 -2.00 -4.35
CA ASN A 104 7.72 -2.31 -5.05
C ASN A 104 8.44 -3.53 -4.50
N GLU A 105 8.52 -3.69 -3.18
CA GLU A 105 9.22 -4.85 -2.58
C GLU A 105 8.54 -6.17 -2.96
N LYS A 106 7.20 -6.21 -2.92
CA LYS A 106 6.44 -7.43 -3.26
C LYS A 106 6.40 -7.72 -4.74
N LEU A 107 6.34 -6.69 -5.57
CA LEU A 107 6.45 -6.85 -7.03
C LEU A 107 7.81 -7.43 -7.42
N LYS A 108 8.91 -6.92 -6.84
CA LYS A 108 10.24 -7.49 -7.04
C LYS A 108 10.33 -8.93 -6.55
N GLU A 109 9.73 -9.24 -5.41
CA GLU A 109 9.71 -10.61 -4.86
C GLU A 109 8.98 -11.60 -5.77
N PHE A 110 7.82 -11.22 -6.32
CA PHE A 110 6.93 -12.17 -7.01
C PHE A 110 7.07 -12.20 -8.53
N ILE A 111 7.42 -11.08 -9.16
CA ILE A 111 7.58 -10.99 -10.62
C ILE A 111 8.96 -10.50 -11.06
N GLY A 112 9.82 -10.09 -10.12
CA GLY A 112 11.22 -9.76 -10.41
C GLY A 112 11.45 -8.45 -11.18
N THR A 113 10.39 -7.68 -11.45
CA THR A 113 10.42 -6.47 -12.27
C THR A 113 9.41 -5.42 -11.77
N LEU A 114 9.64 -4.17 -12.17
CA LEU A 114 8.74 -3.03 -11.95
C LEU A 114 8.28 -2.38 -13.26
N GLU A 115 8.51 -3.06 -14.39
CA GLU A 115 8.07 -2.59 -15.71
C GLU A 115 6.53 -2.58 -15.79
N PRO A 116 5.92 -1.50 -16.34
CA PRO A 116 4.47 -1.31 -16.25
C PRO A 116 3.61 -2.45 -16.77
N GLU A 117 3.90 -2.98 -17.96
CA GLU A 117 3.10 -4.06 -18.55
C GLU A 117 3.00 -5.30 -17.64
N ALA A 118 4.15 -5.75 -17.12
CA ALA A 118 4.20 -6.91 -16.24
C ALA A 118 3.56 -6.66 -14.87
N VAL A 119 3.71 -5.44 -14.33
CA VAL A 119 3.11 -5.06 -13.06
C VAL A 119 1.59 -4.95 -13.18
N GLU A 120 1.09 -4.28 -14.21
CA GLU A 120 -0.34 -4.12 -14.47
C GLU A 120 -1.03 -5.47 -14.66
N GLU A 121 -0.44 -6.35 -15.50
CA GLU A 121 -0.95 -7.71 -15.70
C GLU A 121 -1.03 -8.48 -14.38
N HIS A 122 0.03 -8.43 -13.59
CA HIS A 122 0.10 -9.12 -12.31
C HIS A 122 -0.92 -8.57 -11.30
N LEU A 123 -0.96 -7.26 -11.09
CA LEU A 123 -1.84 -6.67 -10.06
C LEU A 123 -3.33 -6.85 -10.36
N ARG A 124 -3.74 -6.96 -11.63
CA ARG A 124 -5.14 -7.27 -12.00
C ARG A 124 -5.63 -8.58 -11.37
N GLY A 125 -4.80 -9.61 -11.33
CA GLY A 125 -5.14 -10.91 -10.74
C GLY A 125 -4.73 -11.06 -9.27
N HIS A 126 -3.69 -10.36 -8.84
CA HIS A 126 -2.96 -10.73 -7.62
C HIS A 126 -2.92 -9.65 -6.53
N LEU A 127 -3.44 -8.45 -6.80
CA LEU A 127 -3.67 -7.43 -5.79
C LEU A 127 -4.97 -7.70 -5.04
N LEU A 128 -4.86 -7.81 -3.71
CA LEU A 128 -5.98 -7.99 -2.78
C LEU A 128 -5.95 -6.87 -1.74
N TRP A 129 -7.14 -6.48 -1.27
CA TRP A 129 -7.28 -5.67 -0.06
C TRP A 129 -8.30 -6.31 0.87
N LYS A 130 -7.99 -6.26 2.16
CA LYS A 130 -8.84 -6.80 3.23
C LYS A 130 -8.95 -5.77 4.32
N VAL A 131 -10.07 -5.75 5.04
CA VAL A 131 -10.26 -4.82 6.15
C VAL A 131 -10.43 -5.61 7.44
N GLY A 132 -9.60 -5.30 8.43
CA GLY A 132 -9.68 -5.87 9.76
C GLY A 132 -10.05 -4.80 10.76
N LYS A 133 -10.85 -5.16 11.76
CA LYS A 133 -11.03 -4.33 12.96
C LYS A 133 -10.59 -5.09 14.20
N SER A 134 -10.01 -4.38 15.15
CA SER A 134 -9.66 -4.91 16.46
C SER A 134 -10.73 -4.50 17.47
N GLY A 135 -11.35 -5.48 18.14
CA GLY A 135 -12.37 -5.28 19.17
C GLY A 135 -11.90 -5.74 20.55
N ARG A 136 -12.85 -5.85 21.50
CA ARG A 136 -12.63 -6.37 22.86
C ARG A 136 -12.26 -7.87 22.83
N GLY A 137 -11.05 -8.20 22.40
CA GLY A 137 -10.48 -9.55 22.41
C GLY A 137 -10.63 -10.35 21.11
N GLU A 138 -11.20 -9.77 20.05
CA GLU A 138 -11.35 -10.43 18.75
C GLU A 138 -10.94 -9.48 17.62
N ASN A 139 -10.17 -10.00 16.67
CA ASN A 139 -9.92 -9.35 15.38
C ASN A 139 -10.85 -9.96 14.36
N LYS A 140 -11.54 -9.12 13.60
CA LYS A 140 -12.55 -9.60 12.65
C LYS A 140 -12.37 -8.95 11.29
N GLU A 141 -12.43 -9.79 10.26
CA GLU A 141 -12.59 -9.35 8.89
C GLU A 141 -13.91 -8.59 8.71
N VAL A 142 -13.82 -7.42 8.10
CA VAL A 142 -14.94 -6.57 7.75
C VAL A 142 -15.31 -6.85 6.30
N ASP A 143 -16.57 -7.22 6.10
CA ASP A 143 -17.16 -7.25 4.77
C ASP A 143 -17.11 -5.83 4.16
N LEU A 144 -16.45 -5.71 3.01
CA LEU A 144 -16.25 -4.46 2.30
C LEU A 144 -17.57 -3.77 1.92
N SER A 145 -18.72 -4.47 1.96
CA SER A 145 -20.04 -3.89 1.66
C SER A 145 -20.45 -2.85 2.70
N LYS A 146 -19.84 -2.94 3.89
CA LYS A 146 -20.00 -1.99 4.99
C LYS A 146 -19.11 -0.76 4.86
N LEU A 147 -18.28 -0.69 3.82
CA LEU A 147 -17.35 0.41 3.53
C LEU A 147 -17.63 0.96 2.12
N PRO A 148 -18.80 1.57 1.88
CA PRO A 148 -19.17 2.05 0.55
C PRO A 148 -18.27 3.19 0.04
N THR A 149 -17.52 3.85 0.92
CA THR A 149 -16.57 4.92 0.61
C THR A 149 -15.15 4.43 0.35
N LEU A 150 -14.85 3.15 0.62
CA LEU A 150 -13.53 2.59 0.37
C LEU A 150 -13.24 2.61 -1.13
N GLU A 151 -12.07 3.15 -1.46
CA GLU A 151 -11.52 3.16 -2.80
C GLU A 151 -10.01 2.87 -2.73
N VAL A 152 -9.62 1.77 -3.38
CA VAL A 152 -8.22 1.40 -3.60
C VAL A 152 -7.88 1.65 -5.06
N THR A 153 -6.89 2.50 -5.29
CA THR A 153 -6.43 2.91 -6.63
C THR A 153 -4.92 2.72 -6.72
N VAL A 154 -4.43 2.19 -7.84
CA VAL A 154 -3.00 1.96 -8.05
C VAL A 154 -2.40 3.12 -8.84
N PHE A 155 -1.22 3.58 -8.42
CA PHE A 155 -0.43 4.60 -9.09
C PHE A 155 0.96 4.08 -9.39
N SER A 156 1.51 4.54 -10.52
CA SER A 156 2.93 4.39 -10.83
C SER A 156 3.56 5.75 -11.10
N ALA A 157 4.81 5.96 -10.70
CA ALA A 157 5.59 7.11 -11.13
C ALA A 157 6.92 6.64 -11.69
N LYS A 158 7.33 7.18 -12.84
CA LYS A 158 8.67 6.95 -13.37
C LYS A 158 9.67 7.78 -12.59
N LEU A 159 10.74 7.15 -12.13
CA LEU A 159 11.82 7.77 -11.41
C LEU A 159 12.95 8.09 -12.40
N LYS A 160 13.44 9.32 -12.33
CA LYS A 160 14.62 9.77 -13.06
C LYS A 160 15.75 10.05 -12.10
N ARG A 161 16.87 9.34 -12.29
CA ARG A 161 18.12 9.68 -11.62
C ARG A 161 18.68 10.96 -12.23
N VAL A 162 18.96 11.95 -11.38
CA VAL A 162 19.52 13.23 -11.82
C VAL A 162 21.03 13.14 -11.96
N ARG A 163 21.69 12.49 -10.99
CA ARG A 163 23.14 12.28 -10.91
C ARG A 163 23.43 10.99 -10.15
N ASP A 164 24.57 10.36 -10.43
CA ASP A 164 24.96 9.10 -9.77
C ASP A 164 25.40 9.25 -8.31
N ASP A 165 25.79 10.45 -7.89
CA ASP A 165 26.22 10.78 -6.54
C ASP A 165 25.08 11.27 -5.62
N ILE A 166 23.89 11.47 -6.16
CA ILE A 166 22.71 11.91 -5.41
C ILE A 166 21.69 10.76 -5.39
N PRO A 167 21.40 10.17 -4.22
CA PRO A 167 20.51 9.01 -4.14
C PRO A 167 19.01 9.36 -4.29
N ILE A 168 18.67 10.66 -4.35
CA ILE A 168 17.30 11.14 -4.40
C ILE A 168 16.85 11.25 -5.87
N PRO A 169 15.83 10.47 -6.30
CA PRO A 169 15.29 10.57 -7.65
C PRO A 169 14.36 11.78 -7.81
N ILE A 170 14.16 12.20 -9.07
CA ILE A 170 13.02 13.03 -9.45
C ILE A 170 11.89 12.11 -9.88
N TYR A 171 10.69 12.38 -9.39
CA TYR A 171 9.46 11.73 -9.83
C TYR A 171 8.96 12.46 -11.07
N GLU A 172 8.72 11.71 -12.15
CA GLU A 172 7.82 12.16 -13.21
C GLU A 172 6.37 12.11 -12.72
N ASP A 173 5.43 12.59 -13.54
CA ASP A 173 4.01 12.61 -13.16
C ASP A 173 3.51 11.21 -12.82
N ALA A 174 2.71 11.14 -11.75
CA ALA A 174 2.05 9.90 -11.36
C ALA A 174 0.98 9.53 -12.40
N VAL A 175 1.02 8.27 -12.84
CA VAL A 175 0.01 7.66 -13.71
C VAL A 175 -0.92 6.83 -12.84
N GLU A 176 -2.21 7.10 -12.94
CA GLU A 176 -3.25 6.31 -12.30
C GLU A 176 -3.62 5.09 -13.15
N HIS A 177 -3.79 3.95 -12.50
CA HIS A 177 -4.13 2.66 -13.12
C HIS A 177 -5.48 2.13 -12.61
N PRO A 178 -6.59 2.81 -12.94
CA PRO A 178 -7.90 2.48 -12.38
C PRO A 178 -8.34 1.06 -12.74
N ASP A 179 -7.98 0.55 -13.92
CA ASP A 179 -8.40 -0.76 -14.41
C ASP A 179 -7.81 -1.94 -13.63
N ILE A 180 -6.82 -1.72 -12.76
CA ILE A 180 -6.27 -2.78 -11.88
C ILE A 180 -7.27 -3.17 -10.78
N THR A 181 -8.01 -2.20 -10.27
CA THR A 181 -8.93 -2.36 -9.13
C THR A 181 -10.40 -2.16 -9.51
N LYS A 182 -10.68 -1.54 -10.67
CA LYS A 182 -12.02 -1.31 -11.19
C LYS A 182 -12.86 -2.59 -11.23
N GLY A 183 -14.12 -2.46 -10.82
CA GLY A 183 -15.08 -3.57 -10.77
C GLY A 183 -14.92 -4.51 -9.57
N LYS A 184 -13.83 -4.39 -8.79
CA LYS A 184 -13.69 -5.06 -7.50
C LYS A 184 -14.31 -4.20 -6.40
N GLN A 185 -14.88 -4.86 -5.38
CA GLN A 185 -15.52 -4.18 -4.26
C GLN A 185 -14.51 -3.36 -3.45
N GLY A 186 -14.73 -2.06 -3.32
CA GLY A 186 -13.78 -1.14 -2.68
C GLY A 186 -12.60 -0.75 -3.59
N GLY A 187 -12.62 -1.09 -4.88
CA GLY A 187 -11.67 -0.61 -5.88
C GLY A 187 -12.12 0.70 -6.52
N THR A 188 -11.35 1.19 -7.50
CA THR A 188 -11.62 2.46 -8.18
C THR A 188 -13.03 2.48 -8.77
N LYS A 189 -13.81 3.49 -8.40
CA LYS A 189 -15.13 3.72 -8.99
C LYS A 189 -14.92 4.42 -10.33
N SER A 190 -15.64 3.97 -11.35
CA SER A 190 -15.65 4.67 -12.63
C SER A 190 -16.04 6.13 -12.37
N GLN A 191 -15.25 7.11 -12.80
CA GLN A 191 -15.81 8.45 -12.99
C GLN A 191 -16.94 8.27 -14.00
N GLU A 192 -18.19 8.37 -13.57
CA GLU A 192 -19.27 8.63 -14.50
C GLU A 192 -18.89 9.92 -15.22
N THR A 193 -18.49 9.79 -16.48
CA THR A 193 -18.37 10.93 -17.36
C THR A 193 -19.79 11.46 -17.48
N PHE A 194 -20.11 12.50 -16.69
CA PHE A 194 -21.29 13.32 -16.95
C PHE A 194 -21.13 13.85 -18.37
N SER A 195 -21.79 13.18 -19.29
CA SER A 195 -21.86 13.50 -20.72
C SER A 195 -22.99 14.49 -20.95
#